data_AF-A0A380P7N7-F1
#
_entry.id   AF-A0A380P7N7-F1
#
_cell.length_a   1.000
_cell.length_b   1.000
_cell.length_c   1.000
_cell.angle_alpha   90.00
_cell.angle_beta   90.00
_cell.angle_gamma   90.00
#
_symmetry.space_group_name_H-M   'P 1'
#
loop_
_entity.id
_entity.type
_entity.pdbx_description
1 polymer ?
#
loop_
_entity_poly.entity_id
_entity_poly.type
_entity_poly.pdbx_seq_one_letter_code
_entity_poly.pdbx_strand_id
1 'polypeptide(L)'
;MSSGHRTVLLSLFELINNINANSLILIDEPELSLHPPLVSSYIQAIIEVLKHKNAVAIIATHSPVILQECATEATSIIDRNRKNIRISGPTVHTFGANVETLTQDVFGLEVIRSGYSKILNDTIYNQDVNDIEQIVSIFDNQLGTDAYSLAMSVLARKKSSRVR
;
A
#
# COMPACT_ATOMS: atom_id res chain seq x y z
N MET A 1 9.12 -5.67 27.05
CA MET A 1 8.93 -4.84 25.84
C MET A 1 9.08 -5.74 24.62
N SER A 2 8.19 -5.66 23.63
CA SER A 2 8.36 -6.44 22.40
C SER A 2 9.51 -5.89 21.55
N SER A 3 10.03 -6.71 20.63
CA SER A 3 11.11 -6.32 19.71
C SER A 3 10.81 -4.99 18.99
N GLY A 4 9.59 -4.83 18.46
CA GLY A 4 9.17 -3.61 17.77
C GLY A 4 9.18 -2.35 18.66
N HIS A 5 8.75 -2.46 19.93
CA HIS A 5 8.79 -1.32 20.84
C HIS A 5 10.21 -0.85 21.12
N ARG A 6 11.16 -1.78 21.22
CA ARG A 6 12.57 -1.45 21.41
C ARG A 6 13.12 -0.70 20.20
N THR A 7 12.83 -1.17 18.99
CA THR A 7 13.26 -0.52 17.74
C THR A 7 12.72 0.90 17.65
N VAL A 8 11.42 1.10 17.92
CA VAL A 8 10.80 2.43 17.90
C VAL A 8 11.45 3.38 18.90
N LEU A 9 11.64 2.93 20.14
CA LEU A 9 12.26 3.78 21.17
C LEU A 9 13.71 4.14 20.85
N LEU A 10 14.51 3.18 20.36
CA LEU A 10 15.89 3.44 19.96
C LEU A 10 15.95 4.44 18.80
N SER A 11 15.13 4.21 17.75
CA SER A 11 15.08 5.10 16.60
C SER A 11 14.65 6.52 16.97
N LEU A 12 13.59 6.67 17.79
CA LEU A 12 13.16 7.98 18.28
C LEU A 12 14.24 8.66 19.13
N PHE A 13 14.91 7.91 20.00
CA PHE A 13 15.98 8.45 20.84
C PHE A 13 17.17 8.92 19.99
N GLU A 14 17.57 8.14 19.00
CA GLU A 14 18.62 8.52 18.04
C GLU A 14 18.22 9.75 17.22
N LEU A 15 16.97 9.79 16.73
CA LEU A 15 16.45 10.95 16.01
C LEU A 15 16.53 12.21 16.87
N ILE A 16 16.03 12.16 18.10
CA ILE A 16 15.99 13.31 19.03
C ILE A 16 17.41 13.82 19.35
N ASN A 17 18.37 12.91 19.52
CA ASN A 17 19.75 13.28 19.86
C ASN A 17 20.52 13.89 18.68
N ASN A 18 20.19 13.51 17.45
CA ASN A 18 20.93 13.95 16.27
C ASN A 18 20.23 15.10 15.50
N ILE A 19 18.95 15.35 15.76
CA ILE A 19 18.19 16.36 15.03
C ILE A 19 18.50 17.79 15.50
N ASN A 20 18.85 18.62 14.54
CA ASN A 20 19.07 20.06 14.71
C ASN A 20 18.01 20.86 13.95
N ALA A 21 17.96 22.17 14.21
CA ALA A 21 17.13 23.07 13.43
C ALA A 21 17.44 22.96 11.93
N ASN A 22 16.39 22.91 11.10
CA ASN A 22 16.50 22.89 9.65
C ASN A 22 17.17 21.61 9.10
N SER A 23 17.12 20.51 9.84
CA SER A 23 17.61 19.21 9.37
C SER A 23 16.66 18.60 8.33
N LEU A 24 17.23 17.86 7.38
CA LEU A 24 16.50 16.95 6.50
C LEU A 24 16.75 15.51 6.95
N ILE A 25 15.67 14.78 7.27
CA ILE A 25 15.72 13.39 7.68
C ILE A 25 15.17 12.51 6.56
N LEU A 26 15.86 11.40 6.29
CA LEU A 26 15.41 10.39 5.34
C LEU A 26 15.08 9.12 6.12
N ILE A 27 13.87 8.61 5.97
CA ILE A 27 13.40 7.42 6.66
C ILE A 27 12.89 6.44 5.60
N ASP A 28 13.39 5.21 5.63
CA ASP A 28 13.04 4.17 4.67
C ASP A 28 12.34 3.03 5.41
N GLU A 29 11.12 2.71 5.01
CA GLU A 29 10.27 1.63 5.55
C GLU A 29 10.20 1.57 7.10
N PRO A 30 9.83 2.68 7.79
CA PRO A 30 9.77 2.72 9.26
C PRO A 30 8.75 1.75 9.89
N GLU A 31 7.85 1.18 9.10
CA GLU A 31 6.87 0.18 9.49
C GLU A 31 7.44 -1.24 9.68
N LEU A 32 8.67 -1.49 9.25
CA LEU A 32 9.21 -2.84 9.18
C LEU A 32 9.21 -3.52 10.56
N SER A 33 8.58 -4.69 10.64
CA SER A 33 8.43 -5.48 11.88
C SER A 33 7.58 -4.83 12.99
N LEU A 34 6.78 -3.79 12.67
CA LEU A 34 5.90 -3.13 13.62
C LEU A 34 4.43 -3.53 13.39
N HIS A 35 3.67 -3.63 14.48
CA HIS A 35 2.22 -3.76 14.40
C HIS A 35 1.59 -2.42 14.02
N PRO A 36 0.50 -2.39 13.22
CA PRO A 36 -0.10 -1.15 12.72
C PRO A 36 -0.34 -0.05 13.77
N PRO A 37 -0.89 -0.35 14.98
CA PRO A 37 -1.10 0.72 15.98
C PRO A 37 0.20 1.38 16.45
N LEU A 38 1.29 0.61 16.49
CA LEU A 38 2.61 1.11 16.87
C LEU A 38 3.23 1.95 15.75
N VAL A 39 2.97 1.62 14.48
CA VAL A 39 3.37 2.44 13.33
C VAL A 39 2.73 3.82 13.40
N SER A 40 1.40 3.91 13.58
CA SER A 40 0.70 5.19 13.74
C SER A 40 1.29 6.04 14.86
N SER A 41 1.49 5.43 16.03
CA SER A 41 2.07 6.12 17.20
C SER A 41 3.50 6.59 16.94
N TYR A 42 4.30 5.80 16.22
CA TYR A 42 5.68 6.12 15.87
C TYR A 42 5.76 7.30 14.88
N ILE A 43 4.93 7.30 13.84
CA ILE A 43 4.89 8.40 12.87
C ILE A 43 4.43 9.70 13.52
N GLN A 44 3.40 9.65 14.38
CA GLN A 44 2.97 10.84 15.14
C GLN A 44 4.10 11.39 16.03
N ALA A 45 4.87 10.52 16.68
CA ALA A 45 6.03 10.93 17.47
C ALA A 45 7.12 11.60 16.60
N ILE A 46 7.40 11.06 15.41
CA ILE A 46 8.33 11.68 14.46
C ILE A 46 7.83 13.06 14.05
N ILE A 47 6.56 13.19 13.65
CA ILE A 47 5.95 14.46 13.24
C ILE A 47 6.10 15.52 14.35
N GLU A 48 5.88 15.13 15.61
CA GLU A 48 6.03 16.04 16.75
C GLU A 48 7.48 16.51 16.95
N VAL A 49 8.44 15.60 16.84
CA VAL A 49 9.88 15.93 16.91
C VAL A 49 10.28 16.90 15.78
N LEU A 50 9.81 16.65 14.55
CA LEU A 50 10.07 17.50 13.39
C LEU A 50 9.52 18.91 13.59
N LYS A 51 8.28 19.04 14.09
CA LYS A 51 7.64 20.33 14.40
C LYS A 51 8.43 21.10 15.45
N HIS A 52 8.78 20.45 16.56
CA HIS A 52 9.54 21.09 17.64
C HIS A 52 10.92 21.58 17.17
N LYS A 53 11.53 20.87 16.22
CA LYS A 53 12.89 21.15 15.74
C LYS A 53 12.92 21.98 14.46
N ASN A 54 11.78 22.39 13.89
CA ASN A 54 11.73 23.04 12.57
C ASN A 54 12.54 22.26 11.51
N ALA A 55 12.28 20.97 11.41
CA ALA A 55 12.97 20.03 10.52
C ALA A 55 11.98 19.38 9.55
N VAL A 56 12.51 18.78 8.48
CA VAL A 56 11.72 18.11 7.43
C VAL A 56 12.14 16.65 7.34
N ALA A 57 11.19 15.75 7.13
CA ALA A 57 11.47 14.36 6.80
C ALA A 57 10.90 13.98 5.43
N ILE A 58 11.60 13.10 4.73
CA ILE A 58 11.09 12.35 3.59
C ILE A 58 11.02 10.88 4.03
N ILE A 59 9.83 10.31 3.93
CA ILE A 59 9.55 8.93 4.32
C ILE A 59 9.20 8.12 3.08
N ALA A 60 9.98 7.09 2.79
CA ALA A 60 9.63 6.05 1.83
C ALA A 60 8.91 4.91 2.57
N THR A 61 7.78 4.46 2.03
CA THR A 61 6.91 3.48 2.69
C THR A 61 6.03 2.75 1.69
N HIS A 62 5.79 1.47 1.95
CA HIS A 62 4.74 0.66 1.34
C HIS A 62 3.52 0.46 2.27
N SER A 63 3.50 1.11 3.43
CA SER A 63 2.44 0.98 4.42
C SER A 63 1.34 2.02 4.22
N PRO A 64 0.10 1.58 3.91
CA PRO A 64 -1.05 2.48 3.89
C PRO A 64 -1.33 3.07 5.28
N VAL A 65 -0.87 2.44 6.37
CA VAL A 65 -1.05 2.95 7.73
C VAL A 65 -0.29 4.26 7.95
N ILE A 66 0.89 4.41 7.33
CA ILE A 66 1.65 5.67 7.41
C ILE A 66 0.94 6.79 6.66
N LEU A 67 0.32 6.46 5.53
CA LEU A 67 -0.46 7.42 4.75
C LEU A 67 -1.66 7.96 5.54
N GLN A 68 -2.26 7.15 6.43
CA GLN A 68 -3.34 7.62 7.32
C GLN A 68 -2.89 8.75 8.26
N GLU A 69 -1.60 8.86 8.56
CA GLU A 69 -1.05 9.87 9.46
C GLU A 69 -0.57 11.14 8.72
N CYS A 70 -0.61 11.12 7.39
CA CYS A 70 -0.02 12.15 6.54
C CYS A 70 -1.08 12.94 5.76
N ALA A 71 -0.81 14.22 5.52
CA ALA A 71 -1.65 15.06 4.68
C ALA A 71 -1.48 14.70 3.20
N THR A 72 -2.54 14.89 2.42
CA THR A 72 -2.57 14.51 0.99
C THR A 72 -1.53 15.28 0.19
N GLU A 73 -1.35 16.56 0.53
CA GLU A 73 -0.40 17.50 -0.08
C GLU A 73 1.06 17.13 0.22
N ALA A 74 1.30 16.40 1.30
CA ALA A 74 2.61 15.89 1.70
C ALA A 74 2.88 14.46 1.18
N THR A 75 2.00 13.92 0.33
CA THR A 75 2.08 12.54 -0.16
C THR A 75 2.35 12.52 -1.66
N SER A 76 3.24 11.63 -2.10
CA SER A 76 3.53 11.40 -3.52
C SER A 76 3.64 9.90 -3.79
N ILE A 77 2.96 9.44 -4.84
CA ILE A 77 2.99 8.08 -5.35
C ILE A 77 4.03 8.01 -6.45
N ILE A 78 4.97 7.08 -6.31
CA ILE A 78 6.03 6.83 -7.29
C ILE A 78 5.75 5.50 -7.98
N ASP A 79 5.35 5.54 -9.25
CA ASP A 79 5.16 4.36 -10.09
C ASP A 79 6.35 4.21 -11.05
N ARG A 80 7.01 3.05 -11.01
CA ARG A 80 8.14 2.72 -11.88
C ARG A 80 7.77 1.60 -12.84
N ASN A 81 7.67 1.94 -14.13
CA ASN A 81 7.51 0.96 -15.21
C ASN A 81 8.78 0.88 -16.07
N ARG A 82 9.60 -0.15 -15.83
CA ARG A 82 10.89 -0.45 -16.50
C ARG A 82 11.87 0.73 -16.56
N LYS A 83 11.66 1.66 -17.50
CA LYS A 83 12.50 2.84 -17.77
C LYS A 83 11.85 4.18 -17.44
N ASN A 84 10.55 4.21 -17.18
CA ASN A 84 9.81 5.44 -16.89
C ASN A 84 9.44 5.48 -15.41
N ILE A 85 9.64 6.65 -14.79
CA ILE A 85 9.16 6.96 -13.45
C ILE A 85 8.05 7.99 -13.61
N ARG A 86 6.89 7.70 -13.01
CA ARG A 86 5.78 8.64 -12.90
C ARG A 86 5.59 8.99 -11.43
N ILE A 87 5.47 10.29 -11.17
CA ILE A 87 5.12 10.81 -9.84
C ILE A 87 3.73 11.42 -9.95
N SER A 88 2.84 11.05 -9.04
CA SER A 88 1.48 11.60 -8.93
C SER A 88 1.08 11.74 -7.47
N GLY A 89 0.11 12.60 -7.16
CA GLY A 89 -0.51 12.60 -5.84
C GLY A 89 -1.56 11.51 -5.69
N PRO A 90 -1.95 11.17 -4.45
CA PRO A 90 -3.14 10.36 -4.18
C PRO A 90 -4.40 10.97 -4.80
N THR A 91 -5.38 10.12 -5.17
CA THR A 91 -6.67 10.61 -5.68
C THR A 91 -7.69 10.84 -4.55
N VAL A 92 -7.39 10.31 -3.36
CA VAL A 92 -8.21 10.45 -2.15
C VAL A 92 -7.48 11.26 -1.08
N HIS A 93 -8.24 11.83 -0.15
CA HIS A 93 -7.64 12.43 1.05
C HIS A 93 -7.01 11.34 1.90
N THR A 94 -5.76 11.52 2.35
CA THR A 94 -5.00 10.46 3.01
C THR A 94 -5.18 10.41 4.52
N PHE A 95 -5.20 11.57 5.19
CA PHE A 95 -5.27 11.64 6.65
C PHE A 95 -6.57 11.02 7.18
N GLY A 96 -6.45 9.98 8.02
CA GLY A 96 -7.56 9.23 8.59
C GLY A 96 -8.37 8.40 7.59
N ALA A 97 -7.90 8.22 6.36
CA ALA A 97 -8.62 7.47 5.33
C ALA A 97 -8.69 5.97 5.64
N ASN A 98 -9.60 5.26 4.99
CA ASN A 98 -9.70 3.81 5.12
C ASN A 98 -8.46 3.12 4.49
N VAL A 99 -7.86 2.19 5.21
CA VAL A 99 -6.66 1.44 4.78
C VAL A 99 -6.85 0.75 3.43
N GLU A 100 -8.02 0.16 3.20
CA GLU A 100 -8.33 -0.53 1.95
C GLU A 100 -8.45 0.45 0.78
N THR A 101 -9.08 1.60 0.98
CA THR A 101 -9.14 2.68 -0.02
C THR A 101 -7.74 3.19 -0.38
N LEU A 102 -6.89 3.43 0.63
CA LEU A 102 -5.50 3.84 0.40
C LEU A 102 -4.71 2.75 -0.33
N THR A 103 -4.94 1.49 0.04
CA THR A 103 -4.27 0.35 -0.60
C THR A 103 -4.65 0.26 -2.07
N GLN A 104 -5.92 0.46 -2.41
CA GLN A 104 -6.38 0.45 -3.80
C GLN A 104 -5.86 1.66 -4.59
N ASP A 105 -5.87 2.86 -3.99
CA ASP A 105 -5.42 4.09 -4.65
C ASP A 105 -3.91 4.08 -4.94
N VAL A 106 -3.11 3.64 -3.98
CA VAL A 106 -1.65 3.69 -4.05
C VAL A 106 -1.03 2.41 -4.62
N PHE A 107 -1.53 1.24 -4.21
CA PHE A 107 -0.93 -0.06 -4.52
C PHE A 107 -1.78 -0.93 -5.47
N GLY A 108 -2.93 -0.45 -5.95
CA GLY A 108 -3.89 -1.26 -6.71
C GLY A 108 -3.29 -1.97 -7.94
N LEU A 109 -2.30 -1.37 -8.60
CA LEU A 109 -1.62 -1.99 -9.76
C LEU A 109 -0.72 -3.18 -9.37
N GLU A 110 -0.09 -3.15 -8.20
CA GLU A 110 0.74 -4.25 -7.71
C GLU A 110 -0.12 -5.44 -7.26
N VAL A 111 -1.26 -5.15 -6.62
CA VAL A 111 -2.25 -6.15 -6.19
C VAL A 111 -2.84 -6.89 -7.39
N ILE A 112 -3.16 -6.19 -8.49
CA ILE A 112 -3.70 -6.82 -9.72
C ILE A 112 -2.68 -7.72 -10.42
N ARG A 113 -1.37 -7.52 -10.17
CA ARG A 113 -0.29 -8.24 -10.87
C ARG A 113 0.31 -9.40 -10.08
N SER A 114 -0.14 -9.64 -8.84
CA SER A 114 0.51 -10.58 -7.93
C SER A 114 -0.47 -11.41 -7.10
N GLY A 115 0.01 -12.55 -6.59
CA GLY A 115 -0.77 -13.43 -5.71
C GLY A 115 -1.97 -14.06 -6.41
N TYR A 116 -3.15 -13.95 -5.79
CA TYR A 116 -4.37 -14.62 -6.26
C TYR A 116 -4.86 -14.09 -7.61
N SER A 117 -4.63 -12.81 -7.93
CA SER A 117 -5.10 -12.19 -9.18
C SER A 117 -4.44 -12.82 -10.41
N LYS A 118 -3.15 -13.17 -10.31
CA LYS A 118 -2.43 -13.91 -11.34
C LYS A 118 -2.95 -15.33 -11.48
N ILE A 119 -3.08 -16.07 -10.37
CA ILE A 119 -3.59 -17.45 -10.37
C ILE A 119 -4.98 -17.50 -11.01
N LEU A 120 -5.85 -16.56 -10.64
CA LEU A 120 -7.20 -16.44 -11.19
C LEU A 120 -7.18 -16.19 -12.70
N ASN A 121 -6.38 -15.23 -13.17
CA ASN A 121 -6.23 -14.96 -14.60
C ASN A 121 -5.69 -16.18 -15.35
N ASP A 122 -4.61 -16.79 -14.87
CA ASP A 122 -4.00 -17.96 -15.50
C ASP A 122 -5.00 -19.12 -15.59
N THR A 123 -5.81 -19.37 -14.55
CA THR A 123 -6.88 -20.36 -14.57
C THR A 123 -7.94 -20.05 -15.63
N ILE A 124 -8.43 -18.81 -15.70
CA ILE A 124 -9.47 -18.39 -16.66
C ILE A 124 -9.01 -18.57 -18.12
N TYR A 125 -7.76 -18.22 -18.42
CA TYR A 125 -7.23 -18.30 -19.77
C TYR A 125 -6.77 -19.72 -20.13
N ASN A 126 -6.05 -20.42 -19.25
CA ASN A 126 -5.50 -21.75 -19.54
C ASN A 126 -6.57 -22.84 -19.62
N GLN A 127 -7.64 -22.74 -18.82
CA GLN A 127 -8.74 -23.71 -18.82
C GLN A 127 -9.93 -23.25 -19.68
N ASP A 128 -9.75 -22.18 -20.46
CA ASP A 128 -10.77 -21.53 -21.29
C ASP A 128 -12.13 -21.31 -20.61
N VAL A 129 -12.11 -20.93 -19.33
CA VAL A 129 -13.32 -20.70 -18.54
C VAL A 129 -14.06 -19.46 -19.06
N ASN A 130 -15.38 -19.57 -19.23
CA ASN A 130 -16.20 -18.48 -19.81
C ASN A 130 -17.37 -18.07 -18.90
N ASP A 131 -17.52 -18.77 -17.78
CA ASP A 131 -18.61 -18.57 -16.83
C ASP A 131 -18.10 -18.51 -15.39
N ILE A 132 -18.79 -17.71 -14.57
CA ILE A 132 -18.37 -17.48 -13.18
C ILE A 132 -18.62 -18.70 -12.29
N GLU A 133 -19.65 -19.50 -12.56
CA GLU A 133 -19.96 -20.70 -11.77
C GLU A 133 -18.87 -21.75 -11.90
N GLN A 134 -18.29 -21.86 -13.12
CA GLN A 134 -17.14 -22.73 -13.38
C GLN A 134 -15.92 -22.29 -12.56
N ILE A 135 -15.63 -20.98 -12.49
CA ILE A 135 -14.54 -20.46 -11.65
C ILE A 135 -14.82 -20.77 -10.18
N VAL A 136 -16.03 -20.50 -9.71
CA VAL A 136 -16.44 -20.77 -8.33
C VAL A 136 -16.26 -22.23 -7.95
N SER A 137 -16.61 -23.15 -8.86
CA SER A 137 -16.39 -24.57 -8.69
C SER A 137 -14.91 -24.97 -8.71
N ILE A 138 -14.08 -24.36 -9.55
CA ILE A 138 -12.63 -24.67 -9.62
C ILE A 138 -11.91 -24.31 -8.31
N PHE A 139 -12.39 -23.28 -7.62
CA PHE A 139 -11.86 -22.85 -6.32
C PHE A 139 -12.70 -23.38 -5.14
N ASP A 140 -13.44 -24.48 -5.32
CA ASP A 140 -14.20 -25.18 -4.26
C ASP A 140 -15.14 -24.26 -3.44
N ASN A 141 -15.77 -23.27 -4.07
CA ASN A 141 -16.60 -22.23 -3.42
C ASN A 141 -15.85 -21.35 -2.39
N GLN A 142 -14.52 -21.27 -2.46
CA GLN A 142 -13.69 -20.50 -1.51
C GLN A 142 -13.23 -19.14 -2.06
N LEU A 143 -13.88 -18.60 -3.09
CA LEU A 143 -13.56 -17.26 -3.59
C LEU A 143 -14.04 -16.18 -2.63
N GLY A 144 -13.11 -15.31 -2.22
CA GLY A 144 -13.42 -14.04 -1.58
C GLY A 144 -14.06 -13.04 -2.54
N THR A 145 -14.66 -11.99 -1.99
CA THR A 145 -15.37 -10.92 -2.72
C THR A 145 -14.52 -10.23 -3.79
N ASP A 146 -13.25 -9.93 -3.49
CA ASP A 146 -12.35 -9.28 -4.45
C ASP A 146 -11.99 -10.20 -5.60
N ALA A 147 -11.70 -11.47 -5.30
CA ALA A 147 -11.38 -12.47 -6.30
C ALA A 147 -12.59 -12.76 -7.21
N TYR A 148 -13.80 -12.79 -6.64
CA TYR A 148 -15.05 -12.92 -7.40
C TYR A 148 -15.27 -11.70 -8.32
N SER A 149 -15.13 -10.48 -7.79
CA SER A 149 -15.29 -9.24 -8.56
C SER A 149 -14.27 -9.14 -9.69
N LEU A 150 -13.02 -9.53 -9.42
CA LEU A 150 -11.97 -9.61 -10.42
C LEU A 150 -12.29 -10.66 -11.50
N ALA A 151 -12.75 -11.85 -11.11
CA ALA A 151 -13.15 -12.91 -12.05
C ALA A 151 -14.23 -12.42 -13.02
N MET A 152 -15.27 -11.77 -12.49
CA MET A 152 -16.34 -11.17 -13.29
C MET A 152 -15.81 -10.11 -14.26
N SER A 153 -14.93 -9.23 -13.78
CA SER A 153 -14.29 -8.19 -14.59
C SER A 153 -13.44 -8.78 -15.73
N VAL A 154 -12.70 -9.86 -15.47
CA VAL A 154 -11.86 -10.55 -16.47
C VAL A 154 -12.72 -11.28 -17.50
N LEU A 155 -13.74 -12.03 -17.06
CA LEU A 155 -14.68 -12.72 -17.95
C LEU A 155 -15.42 -11.75 -18.87
N ALA A 156 -15.87 -10.61 -18.35
CA ALA A 156 -16.52 -9.57 -19.15
C ALA A 156 -15.59 -9.03 -20.25
N ARG A 157 -14.31 -8.80 -19.93
CA ARG A 157 -13.29 -8.38 -20.91
C ARG A 157 -13.05 -9.47 -21.98
N LYS A 158 -12.92 -10.74 -21.58
CA LYS A 158 -12.72 -11.88 -22.48
C LYS A 158 -13.89 -12.07 -23.46
N LYS A 159 -15.12 -11.83 -23.02
CA LYS A 159 -16.32 -11.84 -23.90
C LYS A 159 -16.26 -10.71 -24.92
N SER A 160 -15.94 -9.49 -24.50
CA SER A 160 -15.82 -8.33 -25.40
C SER A 160 -14.71 -8.49 -26.47
N SER A 161 -13.61 -9.19 -26.17
CA SER A 161 -12.54 -9.44 -27.13
C SER A 161 -12.85 -10.53 -28.17
N ARG A 162 -13.84 -11.40 -27.93
CA ARG A 162 -14.29 -12.42 -28.90
C ARG A 162 -15.33 -11.91 -29.90
N VAL A 163 -15.90 -10.73 -29.67
CA VAL A 163 -16.97 -10.13 -30.50
C VAL A 163 -16.39 -9.14 -31.54
N ARG A 164 -15.07 -8.92 -31.54
CA ARG A 164 -14.33 -8.22 -32.59
C ARG A 164 -13.52 -9.21 -33.43
#